data_AF-A0A1B8HKP5-F1
#
_entry.id   AF-A0A1B8HKP5-F1
#
_cell.length_a   1.000
_cell.length_b   1.000
_cell.length_c   1.000
_cell.angle_alpha   90.00
_cell.angle_beta   90.00
_cell.angle_gamma   90.00
#
_symmetry.space_group_name_H-M   'P 1'
#
loop_
_entity.id
_entity.type
_entity.pdbx_description
1 polymer ?
#
loop_
_entity_poly.entity_id
_entity_poly.type
_entity_poly.pdbx_seq_one_letter_code
_entity_poly.pdbx_strand_id
1 'polypeptide(L)' 'MKRYNIEARRNGEACIVNVSGGTLHAELKCVGELRSISVTGRGNVRQIKAIAKIFQKTVNA' A
#
# COMPACT_ATOMS: atom_id res chain seq x y z
N MET A 1 -9.63 -11.89 -14.72
CA MET A 1 -9.18 -10.55 -14.29
C MET A 1 -9.03 -10.54 -12.77
N LYS A 2 -7.84 -10.26 -12.21
CA LYS A 2 -7.67 -10.26 -10.74
C LYS A 2 -8.43 -9.07 -10.15
N ARG A 3 -9.35 -9.34 -9.22
CA ARG A 3 -10.06 -8.29 -8.48
C ARG A 3 -9.16 -7.78 -7.36
N TYR A 4 -8.83 -6.50 -7.41
CA TYR A 4 -8.17 -5.80 -6.33
C TYR A 4 -9.18 -4.86 -5.69
N ASN A 5 -9.28 -4.87 -4.36
CA ASN A 5 -10.03 -3.88 -3.62
C ASN A 5 -9.07 -2.79 -3.16
N ILE A 6 -9.34 -1.55 -3.55
CA ILE A 6 -8.50 -0.38 -3.26
C ILE A 6 -9.35 0.61 -2.46
N GLU A 7 -8.95 0.87 -1.22
CA GLU A 7 -9.54 1.89 -0.37
C GLU A 7 -8.51 2.98 -0.09
N ALA A 8 -8.82 4.22 -0.45
CA ALA A 8 -8.01 5.38 -0.12
C ALA A 8 -8.84 6.32 0.76
N ARG A 9 -8.31 6.69 1.92
CA ARG A 9 -8.94 7.64 2.85
C ARG A 9 -7.95 8.74 3.18
N ARG A 10 -8.40 9.99 3.13
CA ARG A 10 -7.63 11.16 3.55
C ARG A 10 -8.41 11.88 4.64
N ASN A 11 -7.77 12.15 5.77
CA ASN A 11 -8.38 12.87 6.87
C ASN A 11 -7.38 13.90 7.40
N GLY A 12 -7.50 15.16 6.96
CA GLY A 12 -6.53 16.21 7.22
C GLY A 12 -5.13 15.87 6.69
N GLU A 13 -4.14 15.83 7.59
CA GLU A 13 -2.75 15.46 7.31
C GLU A 13 -2.52 13.94 7.25
N ALA A 14 -3.54 13.13 7.55
CA ALA A 14 -3.47 11.68 7.45
C ALA A 14 -3.96 11.18 6.08
N CYS A 15 -3.21 10.28 5.46
CA CYS A 15 -3.58 9.54 4.25
C CYS A 15 -3.37 8.05 4.49
N ILE A 16 -4.36 7.23 4.19
CA ILE A 16 -4.28 5.78 4.27
C ILE A 16 -4.72 5.19 2.94
N VAL A 17 -3.87 4.36 2.32
CA VAL A 17 -4.19 3.61 1.09
C VAL A 17 -4.03 2.13 1.36
N ASN A 18 -5.13 1.39 1.22
CA ASN A 18 -5.19 -0.05 1.38
C ASN A 18 -5.47 -0.70 0.03
N VAL A 19 -4.64 -1.66 -0.36
CA VAL A 19 -4.81 -2.48 -1.56
C VAL A 19 -4.83 -3.94 -1.13
N SER A 20 -5.92 -4.63 -1.41
CA SER A 20 -6.06 -6.06 -1.14
C SER A 20 -6.39 -6.84 -2.41
N GLY A 21 -5.79 -8.01 -2.56
CA GLY A 21 -5.97 -8.89 -3.72
C GLY A 21 -5.67 -10.33 -3.35
N GLY A 22 -6.71 -11.11 -3.08
CA GLY A 22 -6.58 -12.50 -2.60
C GLY A 22 -5.86 -12.54 -1.25
N THR A 23 -4.72 -13.23 -1.19
CA THR A 23 -3.86 -13.37 -0.01
C THR A 23 -2.85 -12.24 0.16
N LEU A 24 -2.89 -11.21 -0.69
CA LEU A 24 -1.95 -10.08 -0.68
C LEU A 24 -2.65 -8.81 -0.20
N HIS A 25 -2.03 -8.15 0.76
CA HIS A 25 -2.49 -6.92 1.41
C HIS A 25 -1.34 -5.92 1.45
N ALA A 26 -1.55 -4.72 0.92
CA ALA A 26 -0.62 -3.61 1.01
C ALA A 26 -1.33 -2.43 1.66
N GLU A 27 -0.65 -1.78 2.59
CA GLU A 27 -1.11 -0.61 3.33
C GLU A 27 -0.05 0.48 3.25
N LEU A 28 -0.51 1.69 2.98
CA LEU A 28 0.24 2.92 3.05
C LEU A 28 -0.41 3.79 4.11
N LYS A 29 0.37 4.32 5.05
CA LYS A 29 -0.10 5.38 5.96
C LYS A 29 0.88 6.54 5.98
N CYS A 30 0.37 7.72 5.68
CA CYS A 30 1.05 8.99 5.93
C CYS A 30 0.28 9.72 7.04
N VAL A 31 0.95 10.20 8.08
CA VAL A 31 0.35 11.03 9.14
C VAL A 31 1.35 12.13 9.47
N GLY A 32 1.05 13.37 9.06
CA GLY A 32 2.02 14.46 9.13
C GLY A 32 3.26 14.12 8.30
N GLU A 33 4.43 14.13 8.93
CA GLU A 33 5.71 13.73 8.31
C GLU A 33 5.95 12.22 8.32
N LEU A 34 5.23 11.47 9.16
CA LEU A 34 5.46 10.04 9.33
C LEU A 34 4.86 9.25 8.16
N ARG A 35 5.70 8.50 7.45
CA ARG A 35 5.33 7.70 6.29
C ARG A 35 5.66 6.23 6.56
N SER A 36 4.65 5.37 6.51
CA SER A 36 4.79 3.93 6.75
C SER A 36 4.19 3.12 5.60
N ILE A 37 4.87 2.03 5.27
CA ILE A 37 4.49 1.10 4.21
C ILE A 37 4.51 -0.29 4.81
N SER A 38 3.39 -1.00 4.69
CA SER A 38 3.25 -2.40 5.08
C SER A 38 2.79 -3.20 3.88
N VAL A 39 3.50 -4.27 3.53
CA VAL A 39 3.03 -5.22 2.52
C VAL A 39 3.11 -6.61 3.11
N THR A 40 1.96 -7.26 3.23
CA THR A 40 1.81 -8.59 3.80
C THR A 40 1.12 -9.49 2.80
N GLY A 41 1.50 -10.76 2.75
CA GLY A 41 0.75 -11.72 1.97
C GLY A 41 1.49 -13.02 1.72
N ARG A 42 0.74 -14.08 1.41
CA ARG A 42 1.28 -15.34 0.90
C ARG A 42 1.24 -15.31 -0.62
N GLY A 43 2.40 -15.16 -1.25
CA GLY A 43 2.53 -15.06 -2.70
C GLY A 43 3.98 -14.90 -3.17
N ASN A 44 4.18 -14.72 -4.47
CA ASN A 44 5.49 -14.56 -5.07
C ASN A 44 6.18 -13.28 -4.53
N VAL A 45 7.32 -13.45 -3.85
CA VAL A 45 8.11 -12.36 -3.23
C VAL A 45 8.38 -11.20 -4.20
N ARG A 46 8.51 -11.47 -5.51
CA ARG A 46 8.69 -10.41 -6.52
C ARG A 46 7.47 -9.48 -6.62
N GLN A 47 6.25 -9.99 -6.50
CA GLN A 47 5.04 -9.17 -6.56
C GLN A 47 4.95 -8.24 -5.34
N ILE A 48 5.25 -8.77 -4.15
CA ILE A 48 5.31 -8.01 -2.90
C ILE A 48 6.35 -6.88 -3.01
N LYS A 49 7.56 -7.18 -3.50
CA LYS A 49 8.61 -6.17 -3.71
C LYS A 49 8.23 -5.12 -4.75
N ALA A 50 7.56 -5.52 -5.84
CA ALA A 50 7.12 -4.59 -6.88
C ALA A 50 6.09 -3.59 -6.33
N ILE A 51 5.14 -4.07 -5.53
CA ILE A 51 4.14 -3.23 -4.87
C ILE A 51 4.82 -2.28 -3.88
N ALA A 52 5.66 -2.78 -2.98
CA ALA A 52 6.41 -1.94 -2.04
C ALA A 52 7.21 -0.84 -2.75
N LYS A 53 7.85 -1.16 -3.89
CA LYS A 53 8.61 -0.19 -4.70
C LYS A 53 7.71 0.89 -5.31
N ILE A 54 6.51 0.54 -5.80
CA ILE A 54 5.56 1.51 -6.35
C ILE A 54 5.09 2.45 -5.22
N PHE A 55 4.64 1.88 -4.10
CA PHE A 55 4.17 2.64 -2.95
C PHE A 55 5.24 3.59 -2.40
N GLN A 56 6.50 3.14 -2.32
CA GLN A 56 7.58 3.99 -1.86
C GLN A 56 7.88 5.17 -2.80
N LYS A 57 7.74 4.97 -4.11
CA LYS A 57 7.78 6.08 -5.07
C LYS A 57 6.64 7.06 -4.88
N THR A 58 5.42 6.56 -4.65
CA THR A 58 4.23 7.42 -4.48
C THR A 58 4.30 8.26 -3.21
N VAL A 59 4.93 7.74 -2.16
CA VAL A 59 5.12 8.45 -0.90
C VAL A 59 6.20 9.51 -0.99
N ASN A 60 7.29 9.23 -1.71
CA ASN A 60 8.46 10.12 -1.78
C ASN A 60 8.45 11.09 -2.97
N ALA A 61 7.44 10.99 -3.85
CA ALA A 61 7.16 11.97 -4.89
C ALA A 61 6.39 13.16 -4.31
#